data_AF-A0A5B9W3K5-F1
#
_entry.id   AF-A0A5B9W3K5-F1
#
_cell.length_a   1.000
_cell.length_b   1.000
_cell.length_c   1.000
_cell.angle_alpha   90.00
_cell.angle_beta   90.00
_cell.angle_gamma   90.00
#
_symmetry.space_group_name_H-M   'P 1'
#
loop_
_entity.id
_entity.type
_entity.pdbx_description
1 polymer ?
#
loop_
_entity_poly.entity_id
_entity_poly.type
_entity_poly.pdbx_seq_one_letter_code
_entity_poly.pdbx_strand_id
1 'polypeptide(L)'
;MNRASTRIACGILALLAVATPARADFLATLDVATTPEAGGLTLYQYTLSVDPTSDQPAVLLILNVDAAADLTSISGPTGWEVDYVPGDTGVSWLSPGPDTDLQPGRSAVLSFLSPLGPGDQTYLAFGLGFASVTGSIAGPTAAAAVPEPPSLGLLVAPALAGLSVLARRRRARAVEEEPKRAR
;
A
#
# COMPACT_ATOMS: atom_id res chain seq x y z
N MET A 1 -24.22 0.41 -87.78
CA MET A 1 -24.30 -0.90 -87.07
C MET A 1 -23.24 -0.86 -85.98
N ASN A 2 -23.63 -0.36 -84.80
CA ASN A 2 -22.70 0.08 -83.74
C ASN A 2 -22.37 -1.08 -82.81
N ARG A 3 -21.10 -1.47 -82.73
CA ARG A 3 -20.61 -2.42 -81.72
C ARG A 3 -19.98 -1.63 -80.57
N ALA A 4 -20.74 -1.45 -79.49
CA ALA A 4 -20.25 -0.91 -78.23
C ALA A 4 -19.42 -2.01 -77.53
N SER A 5 -18.10 -1.81 -77.45
CA SER A 5 -17.19 -2.67 -76.69
C SER A 5 -17.13 -2.20 -75.24
N THR A 6 -17.90 -2.85 -74.38
CA THR A 6 -17.88 -2.68 -72.92
C THR A 6 -16.60 -3.28 -72.36
N ARG A 7 -15.64 -2.44 -71.95
CA ARG A 7 -14.44 -2.86 -71.20
C ARG A 7 -14.77 -2.85 -69.70
N ILE A 8 -15.02 -4.03 -69.13
CA ILE A 8 -15.15 -4.21 -67.69
C ILE A 8 -13.73 -4.32 -67.12
N ALA A 9 -13.25 -3.22 -66.54
CA ALA A 9 -12.00 -3.20 -65.79
C ALA A 9 -12.28 -3.68 -64.37
N CYS A 10 -11.99 -4.96 -64.09
CA CYS A 10 -11.94 -5.50 -62.73
C CYS A 10 -10.72 -4.94 -62.00
N GLY A 11 -10.88 -3.83 -61.29
CA GLY A 11 -9.90 -3.34 -60.33
C GLY A 11 -10.00 -4.13 -59.02
N ILE A 12 -9.12 -5.11 -58.83
CA ILE A 12 -8.94 -5.76 -57.52
C ILE A 12 -8.14 -4.78 -56.66
N LEU A 13 -8.85 -3.99 -55.85
CA LEU A 13 -8.26 -3.21 -54.77
C LEU A 13 -7.89 -4.20 -53.65
N ALA A 14 -6.62 -4.60 -53.58
CA ALA A 14 -6.11 -5.40 -52.48
C ALA A 14 -6.07 -4.52 -51.22
N LEU A 15 -7.14 -4.58 -50.42
CA LEU A 15 -7.19 -4.00 -49.09
C LEU A 15 -6.29 -4.85 -48.19
N LEU A 16 -5.01 -4.48 -48.06
CA LEU A 16 -4.13 -5.02 -47.03
C LEU A 16 -4.65 -4.53 -45.68
N ALA A 17 -5.58 -5.28 -45.09
CA ALA A 17 -6.00 -5.07 -43.72
C ALA A 17 -4.78 -5.38 -42.84
N VAL A 18 -4.12 -4.32 -42.37
CA VAL A 18 -3.14 -4.42 -41.30
C VAL A 18 -3.93 -4.79 -40.04
N ALA A 19 -4.09 -6.09 -39.78
CA ALA A 19 -4.63 -6.56 -38.53
C ALA A 19 -3.63 -6.15 -37.44
N THR A 20 -3.98 -5.12 -36.67
CA THR A 20 -3.28 -4.86 -35.42
C THR A 20 -3.43 -6.12 -34.56
N PRO A 21 -2.33 -6.69 -34.04
CA PRO A 21 -2.46 -7.80 -33.11
C PRO A 21 -3.31 -7.29 -31.95
N ALA A 22 -4.46 -7.93 -31.72
CA ALA A 22 -5.23 -7.73 -30.50
C ALA A 22 -4.32 -8.21 -29.36
N ARG A 23 -3.62 -7.27 -28.73
CA ARG A 23 -3.00 -7.55 -27.44
C ARG A 23 -4.14 -7.68 -26.44
N ALA A 24 -3.92 -8.54 -25.46
CA ALA A 24 -4.82 -8.80 -24.35
C ALA A 24 -4.18 -8.15 -23.11
N ASP A 25 -4.10 -6.83 -23.11
CA ASP A 25 -3.49 -5.99 -22.09
C ASP A 25 -4.53 -5.69 -21.00
N PHE A 26 -4.31 -6.28 -19.82
CA PHE A 26 -5.01 -5.90 -18.60
C PHE A 26 -4.34 -4.68 -17.97
N LEU A 27 -5.06 -3.56 -17.94
CA LEU A 27 -4.58 -2.28 -17.41
C LEU A 27 -5.42 -1.88 -16.21
N ALA A 28 -4.82 -1.90 -15.02
CA ALA A 28 -5.50 -1.53 -13.79
C ALA A 28 -4.59 -0.74 -12.85
N THR A 29 -5.19 0.11 -12.02
CA THR A 29 -4.52 0.86 -10.96
C THR A 29 -5.22 0.62 -9.63
N LEU A 30 -4.46 0.73 -8.54
CA LEU A 30 -4.97 0.62 -7.18
C LEU A 30 -4.53 1.85 -6.39
N ASP A 31 -5.50 2.62 -5.92
CA ASP A 31 -5.27 3.75 -5.03
C ASP A 31 -5.75 3.39 -3.62
N VAL A 32 -5.16 4.01 -2.58
CA VAL A 32 -5.57 3.80 -1.18
C VAL A 32 -5.77 5.12 -0.45
N ALA A 33 -6.80 5.17 0.38
CA ALA A 33 -6.99 6.17 1.41
C ALA A 33 -7.00 5.50 2.79
N THR A 34 -6.32 6.10 3.76
CA THR A 34 -6.29 5.61 5.14
C THR A 34 -6.88 6.64 6.10
N THR A 35 -7.73 6.19 7.01
CA THR A 35 -8.40 7.05 7.99
C THR A 35 -8.27 6.44 9.39
N PRO A 36 -7.69 7.14 10.38
CA PRO A 36 -7.71 6.68 11.77
C PRO A 36 -9.15 6.58 12.29
N GLU A 37 -9.43 5.50 13.01
CA GLU A 37 -10.74 5.18 13.57
C GLU A 37 -10.65 5.00 15.11
N ALA A 38 -11.81 5.00 15.76
CA ALA A 38 -11.87 4.74 17.20
C ALA A 38 -11.28 3.37 17.57
N GLY A 39 -10.74 3.24 18.79
CA GLY A 39 -10.18 1.99 19.28
C GLY A 39 -8.77 1.68 18.76
N GLY A 40 -8.07 2.65 18.16
CA GLY A 40 -6.72 2.46 17.62
C GLY A 40 -6.70 1.70 16.28
N LEU A 41 -7.84 1.64 15.59
CA LEU A 41 -7.95 1.06 14.27
C LEU A 41 -7.64 2.08 13.18
N THR A 42 -7.28 1.60 12.01
CA THR A 42 -7.16 2.38 10.77
C THR A 42 -8.06 1.74 9.72
N LEU A 43 -8.93 2.54 9.12
CA LEU A 43 -9.71 2.17 7.94
C LEU A 43 -8.82 2.30 6.70
N TYR A 44 -8.70 1.22 5.95
CA TYR A 44 -8.06 1.19 4.64
C TYR A 44 -9.15 1.08 3.60
N GLN A 45 -9.20 2.04 2.67
CA GLN A 45 -10.13 2.04 1.56
C GLN A 45 -9.36 2.06 0.24
N TYR A 46 -9.42 0.96 -0.49
CA TYR A 46 -8.76 0.78 -1.78
C TYR A 46 -9.74 1.03 -2.92
N THR A 47 -9.31 1.76 -3.95
CA THR A 47 -10.06 1.95 -5.19
C THR A 47 -9.32 1.24 -6.32
N LEU A 48 -9.85 0.11 -6.75
CA LEU A 48 -9.37 -0.61 -7.93
C LEU A 48 -10.05 0.00 -9.16
N SER A 49 -9.27 0.48 -10.12
CA SER A 49 -9.75 1.05 -11.37
C SER A 49 -9.19 0.28 -12.56
N VAL A 50 -10.05 -0.08 -13.52
CA VAL A 50 -9.62 -0.69 -14.79
C VAL A 50 -9.63 0.39 -15.86
N ASP A 51 -8.51 0.58 -16.55
CA ASP A 51 -8.38 1.60 -17.58
C ASP A 51 -9.42 1.39 -18.69
N PRO A 52 -10.07 2.44 -19.21
CA PRO A 52 -11.01 2.32 -20.33
C PRO A 52 -10.43 1.69 -21.60
N THR A 53 -9.11 1.70 -21.76
CA THR A 53 -8.38 1.09 -22.88
C THR A 53 -7.95 -0.36 -22.61
N SER A 54 -8.17 -0.87 -21.39
CA SER A 54 -8.00 -2.29 -21.07
C SER A 54 -8.95 -3.13 -21.91
N ASP A 55 -8.50 -4.29 -22.37
CA ASP A 55 -9.34 -5.27 -23.07
C ASP A 55 -9.90 -6.37 -22.15
N GLN A 56 -9.47 -6.37 -20.89
CA GLN A 56 -9.91 -7.32 -19.88
C GLN A 56 -10.53 -6.61 -18.68
N PRO A 57 -11.57 -7.21 -18.07
CA PRO A 57 -12.04 -6.79 -16.77
C PRO A 57 -11.09 -7.27 -15.68
N ALA A 58 -11.15 -6.66 -14.49
CA ALA A 58 -10.52 -7.20 -13.29
C ALA A 58 -11.41 -8.25 -12.64
N VAL A 59 -10.82 -9.40 -12.27
CA VAL A 59 -11.54 -10.54 -11.70
C VAL A 59 -11.04 -10.94 -10.32
N LEU A 60 -9.82 -10.55 -9.96
CA LEU A 60 -9.22 -10.90 -8.67
C LEU A 60 -8.29 -9.78 -8.22
N LEU A 61 -8.39 -9.40 -6.95
CA LEU A 61 -7.40 -8.59 -6.25
C LEU A 61 -6.87 -9.37 -5.06
N ILE A 62 -5.55 -9.41 -4.92
CA ILE A 62 -4.86 -9.94 -3.74
C ILE A 62 -4.01 -8.81 -3.15
N LEU A 63 -4.19 -8.56 -1.86
CA LEU A 63 -3.33 -7.66 -1.09
C LEU A 63 -2.51 -8.49 -0.11
N ASN A 64 -1.20 -8.32 -0.12
CA ASN A 64 -0.37 -8.83 0.96
C ASN A 64 -0.58 -7.95 2.20
N VAL A 65 -0.68 -8.61 3.35
CA VAL A 65 -0.84 -7.94 4.64
C VAL A 65 0.09 -8.60 5.66
N ASP A 66 0.39 -7.87 6.73
CA ASP A 66 1.10 -8.44 7.87
C ASP A 66 0.23 -9.51 8.55
N ALA A 67 0.81 -10.61 9.03
CA ALA A 67 0.07 -11.64 9.78
C ALA A 67 -0.57 -11.08 11.06
N ALA A 68 0.00 -10.03 11.65
CA ALA A 68 -0.55 -9.33 12.80
C ALA A 68 -1.61 -8.28 12.41
N ALA A 69 -1.99 -8.17 11.14
CA ALA A 69 -2.92 -7.14 10.67
C ALA A 69 -4.35 -7.34 11.17
N ASP A 70 -4.74 -8.53 11.62
CA ASP A 70 -6.03 -8.85 12.26
C ASP A 70 -7.22 -8.10 11.61
N LEU A 71 -7.42 -8.34 10.30
CA LEU A 71 -8.35 -7.55 9.51
C LEU A 71 -9.79 -7.78 9.99
N THR A 72 -10.53 -6.69 10.12
CA THR A 72 -11.95 -6.71 10.50
C THR A 72 -12.78 -5.85 9.55
N SER A 73 -14.10 -6.02 9.57
CA SER A 73 -15.04 -5.23 8.74
C SER A 73 -14.67 -5.22 7.24
N ILE A 74 -14.20 -6.36 6.73
CA ILE A 74 -13.78 -6.49 5.35
C ILE A 74 -15.00 -6.36 4.44
N SER A 75 -14.89 -5.52 3.42
CA SER A 75 -15.94 -5.29 2.43
C SER A 75 -15.35 -5.18 1.03
N GLY A 76 -16.18 -5.38 0.02
CA GLY A 76 -15.80 -5.34 -1.38
C GLY A 76 -16.98 -4.99 -2.30
N PRO A 77 -16.75 -5.03 -3.63
CA PRO A 77 -17.78 -4.75 -4.61
C PRO A 77 -18.94 -5.75 -4.48
N THR A 78 -20.17 -5.32 -4.79
CA THR A 78 -21.34 -6.20 -4.70
C THR A 78 -21.16 -7.45 -5.56
N GLY A 79 -21.31 -8.62 -4.94
CA GLY A 79 -21.20 -9.92 -5.60
C GLY A 79 -19.80 -10.52 -5.62
N TRP A 80 -18.76 -9.79 -5.19
CA TRP A 80 -17.42 -10.35 -5.03
C TRP A 80 -17.34 -11.18 -3.75
N GLU A 81 -16.65 -12.29 -3.82
CA GLU A 81 -16.31 -13.15 -2.69
C GLU A 81 -15.02 -12.64 -2.04
N VAL A 82 -14.95 -12.75 -0.71
CA VAL A 82 -13.79 -12.32 0.07
C VAL A 82 -13.22 -13.52 0.79
N ASP A 83 -11.91 -13.73 0.67
CA ASP A 83 -11.18 -14.78 1.39
C ASP A 83 -10.10 -14.15 2.27
N TYR A 84 -10.22 -14.39 3.57
CA TYR A 84 -9.28 -13.99 4.62
C TYR A 84 -9.58 -14.75 5.90
N VAL A 85 -8.53 -15.28 6.53
CA VAL A 85 -8.59 -15.80 7.90
C VAL A 85 -7.66 -14.97 8.80
N PRO A 86 -8.07 -14.63 10.04
CA PRO A 86 -7.18 -13.94 10.97
C PRO A 86 -5.84 -14.66 11.14
N GLY A 87 -4.74 -13.92 10.91
CA GLY A 87 -3.38 -14.45 10.91
C GLY A 87 -2.79 -14.70 9.50
N ASP A 88 -3.61 -14.67 8.45
CA ASP A 88 -3.13 -14.80 7.07
C ASP A 88 -2.31 -13.59 6.64
N THR A 89 -1.33 -13.83 5.75
CA THR A 89 -0.49 -12.78 5.16
C THR A 89 -1.05 -12.22 3.85
N GLY A 90 -2.31 -12.50 3.55
CA GLY A 90 -2.98 -12.00 2.36
C GLY A 90 -4.48 -11.99 2.52
N VAL A 91 -5.14 -11.04 1.86
CA VAL A 91 -6.59 -10.99 1.69
C VAL A 91 -6.89 -10.92 0.20
N SER A 92 -7.93 -11.63 -0.23
CA SER A 92 -8.33 -11.63 -1.63
C SER A 92 -9.81 -11.30 -1.82
N TRP A 93 -10.10 -10.64 -2.93
CA TRP A 93 -11.46 -10.43 -3.42
C TRP A 93 -11.56 -10.99 -4.83
N LEU A 94 -12.50 -11.90 -5.03
CA LEU A 94 -12.72 -12.64 -6.27
C LEU A 94 -14.10 -12.31 -6.85
N SER A 95 -14.16 -11.98 -8.14
CA SER A 95 -15.40 -11.97 -8.91
C SER A 95 -15.76 -13.42 -9.29
N PRO A 96 -16.91 -13.96 -8.86
CA PRO A 96 -17.29 -15.35 -9.16
C PRO A 96 -17.71 -15.58 -10.62
N GLY A 97 -17.97 -14.52 -11.40
CA GLY A 97 -18.38 -14.66 -12.80
C GLY A 97 -18.49 -13.35 -13.58
N PRO A 98 -18.79 -13.44 -14.89
CA PRO A 98 -18.74 -12.30 -15.81
C PRO A 98 -19.72 -11.17 -15.46
N ASP A 99 -20.81 -11.47 -14.76
CA ASP A 99 -21.81 -10.48 -14.34
C ASP A 99 -21.32 -9.60 -13.16
N THR A 100 -20.31 -10.07 -12.41
CA THR A 100 -19.70 -9.36 -11.28
C THR A 100 -18.32 -8.78 -11.62
N ASP A 101 -17.74 -9.14 -12.77
CA ASP A 101 -16.43 -8.69 -13.20
C ASP A 101 -16.35 -7.15 -13.30
N LEU A 102 -15.23 -6.58 -12.88
CA LEU A 102 -15.03 -5.14 -12.94
C LEU A 102 -14.58 -4.74 -14.35
N GLN A 103 -15.53 -4.28 -15.15
CA GLN A 103 -15.33 -3.96 -16.57
C GLN A 103 -14.35 -2.78 -16.81
N PRO A 104 -13.70 -2.71 -17.99
CA PRO A 104 -12.91 -1.56 -18.39
C PRO A 104 -13.65 -0.22 -18.26
N GLY A 105 -12.95 0.80 -17.76
CA GLY A 105 -13.50 2.14 -17.50
C GLY A 105 -14.38 2.21 -16.26
N ARG A 106 -14.34 1.20 -15.39
CA ARG A 106 -15.04 1.18 -14.10
C ARG A 106 -14.05 1.10 -12.96
N SER A 107 -14.54 1.47 -11.78
CA SER A 107 -13.81 1.40 -10.52
C SER A 107 -14.68 0.78 -9.45
N ALA A 108 -14.06 0.13 -8.47
CA ALA A 108 -14.74 -0.41 -7.31
C ALA A 108 -13.94 -0.16 -6.03
N VAL A 109 -14.67 -0.09 -4.91
CA VAL A 109 -14.09 0.17 -3.60
C VAL A 109 -14.05 -1.11 -2.78
N LEU A 110 -12.91 -1.35 -2.15
CA LEU A 110 -12.66 -2.45 -1.22
C LEU A 110 -12.14 -1.87 0.08
N SER A 111 -12.49 -2.43 1.22
CA SER A 111 -12.04 -1.88 2.50
C SER A 111 -11.93 -2.90 3.61
N PHE A 112 -11.18 -2.54 4.63
CA PHE A 112 -11.10 -3.26 5.91
C PHE A 112 -10.57 -2.32 7.01
N LEU A 113 -10.75 -2.71 8.26
CA LEU A 113 -10.12 -2.12 9.43
C LEU A 113 -8.94 -2.98 9.89
N SER A 114 -7.87 -2.34 10.36
CA SER A 114 -6.74 -3.01 10.99
C SER A 114 -6.21 -2.20 12.17
N PRO A 115 -5.74 -2.82 13.27
CA PRO A 115 -5.00 -2.14 14.33
C PRO A 115 -3.60 -1.67 13.91
N LEU A 116 -3.08 -2.16 12.77
CA LEU A 116 -1.77 -1.77 12.27
C LEU A 116 -1.85 -0.46 11.48
N GLY A 117 -0.81 0.36 11.63
CA GLY A 117 -0.63 1.58 10.87
C GLY A 117 -0.19 1.32 9.43
N PRO A 118 -0.26 2.35 8.56
CA PRO A 118 0.06 2.20 7.15
C PRO A 118 1.57 2.04 6.93
N GLY A 119 1.93 1.14 6.02
CA GLY A 119 3.27 0.99 5.44
C GLY A 119 3.20 0.29 4.08
N ASP A 120 4.33 0.12 3.42
CA ASP A 120 4.37 -0.41 2.05
C ASP A 120 3.97 -1.89 2.02
N GLN A 121 2.98 -2.22 1.18
CA GLN A 121 2.52 -3.58 0.91
C GLN A 121 2.40 -3.80 -0.59
N THR A 122 2.72 -5.01 -1.03
CA THR A 122 2.56 -5.38 -2.44
C THR A 122 1.14 -5.85 -2.73
N TYR A 123 0.65 -5.53 -3.91
CA TYR A 123 -0.62 -6.07 -4.41
C TYR A 123 -0.44 -6.77 -5.75
N LEU A 124 -1.44 -7.58 -6.08
CA LEU A 124 -1.58 -8.27 -7.35
C LEU A 124 -3.04 -8.23 -7.79
N ALA A 125 -3.29 -7.66 -8.96
CA ALA A 125 -4.59 -7.69 -9.62
C ALA A 125 -4.52 -8.56 -10.87
N PHE A 126 -5.56 -9.35 -11.12
CA PHE A 126 -5.66 -10.19 -12.32
C PHE A 126 -6.85 -9.79 -13.19
N GLY A 127 -6.63 -9.86 -14.50
CA GLY A 127 -7.68 -9.89 -15.51
C GLY A 127 -8.01 -11.30 -15.99
N LEU A 128 -9.01 -11.41 -16.88
CA LEU A 128 -9.37 -12.68 -17.51
C LEU A 128 -8.23 -13.23 -18.37
N GLY A 129 -7.87 -14.50 -18.18
CA GLY A 129 -6.79 -15.12 -18.98
C GLY A 129 -5.38 -14.90 -18.42
N PHE A 130 -5.27 -14.64 -17.11
CA PHE A 130 -4.03 -14.57 -16.32
C PHE A 130 -3.13 -13.36 -16.57
N ALA A 131 -3.56 -12.37 -17.35
CA ALA A 131 -2.86 -11.08 -17.35
C ALA A 131 -2.95 -10.47 -15.95
N SER A 132 -1.88 -9.84 -15.49
CA SER A 132 -1.81 -9.31 -14.13
C SER A 132 -1.03 -8.01 -14.06
N VAL A 133 -1.40 -7.21 -13.05
CA VAL A 133 -0.68 -6.01 -12.65
C VAL A 133 -0.24 -6.19 -11.21
N THR A 134 1.03 -5.95 -10.94
CA THR A 134 1.59 -5.89 -9.59
C THR A 134 2.00 -4.47 -9.27
N GLY A 135 1.98 -4.13 -7.98
CA GLY A 135 2.47 -2.84 -7.52
C GLY A 135 2.72 -2.83 -6.01
N SER A 136 3.05 -1.65 -5.51
CA SER A 136 3.17 -1.36 -4.08
C SER A 136 2.18 -0.26 -3.71
N ILE A 137 1.54 -0.41 -2.56
CA ILE A 137 0.52 0.51 -2.06
C ILE A 137 0.63 0.58 -0.53
N ALA A 138 0.10 1.63 0.10
CA ALA A 138 0.04 1.65 1.56
C ALA A 138 -0.99 0.62 2.06
N GLY A 139 -0.57 -0.25 2.98
CA GLY A 139 -1.39 -1.26 3.64
C GLY A 139 -0.96 -1.46 5.09
N PRO A 140 -1.63 -2.35 5.85
CA PRO A 140 -1.32 -2.57 7.26
C PRO A 140 0.04 -3.25 7.43
N THR A 141 0.95 -2.60 8.15
CA THR A 141 2.28 -3.15 8.48
C THR A 141 2.56 -2.97 9.95
N ALA A 142 3.28 -3.91 10.57
CA ALA A 142 3.82 -3.65 11.89
C ALA A 142 4.66 -2.37 11.84
N ALA A 143 4.37 -1.42 12.75
CA ALA A 143 5.17 -0.21 12.84
C ALA A 143 6.64 -0.61 12.92
N ALA A 144 7.48 -0.03 12.06
CA ALA A 144 8.91 -0.26 12.14
C ALA A 144 9.32 0.02 13.59
N ALA A 145 9.91 -0.97 14.25
CA ALA A 145 10.34 -0.83 15.64
C ALA A 145 11.27 0.37 15.69
N VAL A 146 10.76 1.51 16.18
CA VAL A 146 11.57 2.72 16.33
C VAL A 146 12.62 2.34 17.36
N PRO A 147 13.92 2.33 17.01
CA PRO A 147 14.95 2.01 17.99
C PRO A 147 14.78 2.97 19.15
N GLU A 148 14.46 2.44 20.34
CA GLU A 148 14.34 3.28 21.51
C GLU A 148 15.66 4.06 21.64
N PRO A 149 15.62 5.40 21.74
CA PRO A 149 16.84 6.17 21.95
C PRO A 149 17.53 5.56 23.17
N PRO A 150 18.84 5.26 23.10
CA PRO A 150 19.53 4.55 24.17
C PRO A 150 19.32 5.33 25.46
N SER A 151 18.43 4.84 26.31
CA SER A 151 17.99 5.47 27.55
C SER A 151 19.15 5.62 28.54
N LEU A 152 20.26 4.93 28.27
CA LEU A 152 21.58 5.12 28.88
C LEU A 152 22.13 6.56 28.73
N GLY A 153 21.86 7.27 27.64
CA GLY A 153 22.35 8.64 27.46
C GLY A 153 21.72 9.66 28.41
N LEU A 154 20.45 9.46 28.79
CA LEU A 154 19.70 10.36 29.66
C LEU A 154 20.06 10.22 31.15
N LEU A 155 20.60 9.08 31.57
CA LEU A 155 21.04 8.87 32.96
C LEU A 155 22.45 9.41 33.26
N VAL A 156 23.32 9.54 32.25
CA VAL A 156 24.71 10.00 32.45
C VAL A 156 24.80 11.53 32.60
N ALA A 157 23.90 12.28 31.96
CA ALA A 157 23.89 13.74 32.00
C ALA A 157 23.71 14.36 33.40
N PRO A 158 22.75 13.93 34.26
CA PRO A 158 22.61 14.49 35.60
C PRO A 158 23.71 14.01 36.58
N ALA A 159 24.32 12.85 36.35
CA ALA A 159 25.36 12.31 37.23
C ALA A 159 26.66 13.15 37.24
N LEU A 160 27.04 13.72 36.08
CA LEU A 160 28.22 14.59 35.98
C LEU A 160 27.97 16.01 36.53
N ALA A 161 26.73 16.51 36.44
CA ALA A 161 26.34 17.79 37.03
C ALA A 161 26.31 17.73 38.57
N GLY A 162 25.94 16.58 39.16
CA GLY A 162 25.94 16.41 40.63
C GLY A 162 27.34 16.39 41.26
N LEU A 163 28.33 15.80 40.59
CA LEU A 163 29.70 15.68 41.11
C LEU A 163 30.43 17.03 41.22
N SER A 164 30.17 17.97 40.31
CA SER A 164 30.80 19.29 40.33
C SER A 164 30.27 20.19 41.46
N VAL A 165 29.01 19.99 41.89
CA VAL A 165 28.43 20.71 43.04
C VAL A 165 28.99 20.21 44.38
N LEU A 166 29.19 18.89 44.53
CA LEU A 166 29.76 18.31 45.75
C LEU A 166 31.25 18.66 45.93
N ALA A 167 32.02 18.75 44.84
CA ALA A 167 33.42 19.15 44.88
C ALA A 167 33.62 20.61 45.36
N ARG A 168 32.72 21.54 44.98
CA ARG A 168 32.78 22.93 45.44
C ARG A 168 32.49 23.08 46.94
N ARG A 169 31.56 22.30 47.50
CA ARG A 169 31.24 22.37 48.95
C ARG A 169 32.40 21.93 49.85
N ARG A 170 33.22 20.97 49.41
CA ARG A 170 34.38 20.51 50.20
C ARG A 170 35.51 21.54 50.24
N ARG A 171 35.71 22.32 49.16
CA ARG A 171 36.72 23.39 49.14
C ARG A 171 36.34 24.59 50.02
N ALA A 172 35.05 24.95 50.09
CA ALA A 172 34.60 26.05 50.94
C ALA A 172 34.80 25.77 52.45
N ARG A 173 34.62 24.51 52.91
CA ARG A 173 34.87 24.14 54.31
C ARG A 173 36.35 24.09 54.70
N ALA A 174 37.25 23.80 53.76
CA ALA A 174 38.68 23.73 54.06
C ALA A 174 39.34 25.10 54.24
N VAL A 175 38.68 26.19 53.86
CA VAL A 175 39.19 27.58 54.02
C VAL A 175 38.81 28.18 55.38
N GLU A 176 37.83 27.61 56.09
CA GLU A 176 37.37 28.13 57.39
C GLU A 176 38.20 27.62 58.58
N GLU A 177 39.03 26.59 58.38
CA GLU A 177 39.91 26.04 59.43
C GLU A 177 41.38 26.49 59.30
N GLU A 178 41.64 27.74 58.91
CA GLU A 178 42.99 28.32 59.06
C GLU A 178 43.09 29.00 60.45
N PRO A 179 43.79 28.39 61.43
CA PRO A 179 43.76 28.84 62.81
C PRO A 179 44.66 30.05 63.00
N LYS A 180 44.05 31.11 63.52
CA LYS A 180 44.67 32.31 64.08
C LYS A 180 45.66 31.94 65.20
N ARG A 181 46.88 31.54 64.83
CA ARG A 181 48.03 31.40 65.75
C ARG A 181 49.06 32.48 65.44
N ALA A 182 49.08 33.48 66.31
CA ALA A 182 50.12 34.49 66.60
C ALA A 182 49.41 35.82 66.83
N ARG A 183 49.64 36.57 67.90
CA ARG A 183 50.61 36.52 68.99
C ARG A 183 50.03 37.36 70.14
#